data_AF-A0A4Y2VAP3-F1
#
_entry.id   AF-A0A4Y2VAP3-F1
#
_cell.length_a   1.000
_cell.length_b   1.000
_cell.length_c   1.000
_cell.angle_alpha   90.00
_cell.angle_beta   90.00
_cell.angle_gamma   90.00
#
_symmetry.space_group_name_H-M   'P 1'
#
loop_
_entity.id
_entity.type
_entity.pdbx_description
1 polymer ?
#
loop_
_entity_poly.entity_id
_entity_poly.type
_entity_poly.pdbx_seq_one_letter_code
_entity_poly.pdbx_strand_id
1 'polypeptide(L)'
;MRSQRLSNQALASLVKITWGLVWLVSATASTLQPRLSPRRFSSDGDDDDVQHEVLLWMKQQSKEFYAAGCGALIERWDKCSNIGGDYVEK
;
A
#
# COMPACT_ATOMS: atom_id res chain seq x y z
N MET A 1 -34.62 -0.37 -5.62
CA MET A 1 -33.74 0.83 -5.60
C MET A 1 -32.76 0.90 -4.40
N ARG A 2 -33.16 0.70 -3.13
CA ARG A 2 -32.21 0.71 -1.98
C ARG A 2 -31.20 -0.45 -2.00
N SER A 3 -31.62 -1.65 -2.39
CA SER A 3 -30.77 -2.85 -2.45
C SER A 3 -29.60 -2.72 -3.45
N GLN A 4 -29.83 -2.18 -4.66
CA GLN A 4 -28.78 -1.90 -5.63
C GLN A 4 -27.79 -0.82 -5.15
N ARG A 5 -28.29 0.18 -4.40
CA ARG A 5 -27.45 1.23 -3.83
C ARG A 5 -26.49 0.69 -2.76
N LEU A 6 -26.97 -0.26 -1.93
CA LEU A 6 -26.15 -0.95 -0.94
C LEU A 6 -25.10 -1.86 -1.58
N SER A 7 -25.46 -2.57 -2.66
CA SER A 7 -24.52 -3.39 -3.43
C SER A 7 -23.41 -2.56 -4.09
N ASN A 8 -23.76 -1.44 -4.72
CA ASN A 8 -22.77 -0.54 -5.33
C ASN A 8 -21.86 0.13 -4.29
N GLN A 9 -22.40 0.49 -3.12
CA GLN A 9 -21.61 1.01 -2.00
C GLN A 9 -20.60 -0.04 -1.50
N ALA A 10 -21.02 -1.31 -1.39
CA ALA A 10 -20.15 -2.40 -0.94
C ALA A 10 -19.03 -2.67 -1.96
N LEU A 11 -19.34 -2.67 -3.25
CA LEU A 11 -18.33 -2.81 -4.32
C LEU A 11 -17.34 -1.63 -4.31
N ALA A 12 -17.81 -0.40 -4.15
CA ALA A 12 -16.94 0.77 -4.01
C ALA A 12 -16.05 0.69 -2.77
N SER A 13 -16.55 0.18 -1.65
CA SER A 13 -15.77 -0.08 -0.43
C SER A 13 -14.72 -1.19 -0.62
N LEU A 14 -15.04 -2.23 -1.38
CA LEU A 14 -14.10 -3.31 -1.67
C LEU A 14 -12.97 -2.84 -2.60
N VAL A 15 -13.31 -2.04 -3.61
CA VAL A 15 -12.33 -1.40 -4.52
C VAL A 15 -11.43 -0.42 -3.76
N LYS A 16 -11.97 0.34 -2.79
CA LYS A 16 -11.18 1.21 -1.88
C LYS A 16 -10.13 0.44 -1.08
N ILE A 17 -10.53 -0.68 -0.46
CA ILE A 17 -9.64 -1.49 0.37
C ILE A 17 -8.54 -2.12 -0.50
N THR A 18 -8.93 -2.69 -1.63
CA THR A 18 -7.96 -3.34 -2.55
C THR A 18 -6.94 -2.35 -3.09
N TRP A 19 -7.36 -1.15 -3.52
CA TRP A 19 -6.45 -0.13 -4.02
C TRP A 19 -5.60 0.52 -2.92
N GLY A 20 -6.14 0.69 -1.71
CA GLY A 20 -5.35 1.17 -0.56
C GLY A 20 -4.25 0.19 -0.14
N LEU A 21 -4.51 -1.12 -0.24
CA LEU A 21 -3.49 -2.15 0.00
C LEU A 21 -2.41 -2.16 -1.09
N VAL A 22 -2.78 -2.03 -2.37
CA VAL A 22 -1.82 -1.92 -3.49
C VAL A 22 -0.92 -0.68 -3.34
N TRP A 23 -1.48 0.45 -2.90
CA TRP A 23 -0.71 1.66 -2.66
C TRP A 23 0.24 1.54 -1.46
N LEU A 24 -0.22 0.98 -0.34
CA LEU A 24 0.64 0.72 0.81
C LEU A 24 1.83 -0.15 0.40
N VAL A 25 1.60 -1.20 -0.41
CA VAL A 25 2.66 -2.06 -0.96
C VAL A 25 3.61 -1.30 -1.89
N SER A 26 3.14 -0.33 -2.68
CA SER A 26 4.03 0.51 -3.51
C SER A 26 4.85 1.51 -2.69
N ALA A 27 4.25 2.15 -1.68
CA ALA A 27 4.94 3.11 -0.82
C ALA A 27 6.02 2.43 0.04
N THR A 28 5.71 1.23 0.54
CA THR A 28 6.72 0.39 1.21
C THR A 28 7.76 -0.08 0.20
N ALA A 29 7.39 -0.50 -1.01
CA ALA A 29 8.36 -0.87 -2.05
C ALA A 29 9.36 0.26 -2.35
N SER A 30 8.92 1.52 -2.49
CA SER A 30 9.82 2.66 -2.77
C SER A 30 10.82 2.99 -1.66
N THR A 31 10.50 2.63 -0.41
CA THR A 31 11.34 2.92 0.76
C THR A 31 12.12 1.70 1.26
N LEU A 32 11.64 0.51 0.93
CA LEU A 32 12.26 -0.78 1.21
C LEU A 32 13.21 -1.20 0.08
N GLN A 33 12.95 -0.82 -1.18
CA GLN A 33 13.81 -1.13 -2.33
C GLN A 33 15.26 -0.73 -2.07
N PRO A 34 15.58 0.52 -1.68
CA PRO A 34 16.97 0.94 -1.47
C PRO A 34 17.67 0.14 -0.36
N ARG A 35 16.91 -0.44 0.58
CA ARG A 35 17.43 -1.24 1.70
C ARG A 35 17.66 -2.70 1.34
N LEU A 36 16.86 -3.25 0.42
CA LEU A 36 17.00 -4.62 -0.08
C LEU A 36 17.95 -4.71 -1.29
N SER A 37 18.02 -3.68 -2.12
CA SER A 37 18.80 -3.67 -3.38
C SER A 37 20.29 -4.04 -3.22
N PRO A 38 21.01 -3.61 -2.15
CA PRO A 38 22.42 -3.95 -1.97
C PRO A 38 22.66 -5.34 -1.35
N ARG A 39 21.61 -5.99 -0.81
CA ARG A 39 21.75 -7.23 -0.02
C ARG A 39 21.70 -8.46 -0.92
N ARG A 40 22.63 -9.39 -0.67
CA ARG A 40 22.57 -10.74 -1.25
C ARG A 40 21.99 -11.66 -0.19
N PHE A 41 20.82 -12.23 -0.47
CA PHE A 41 20.19 -13.24 0.35
C PHE A 41 20.64 -14.62 -0.16
N SER A 42 20.95 -15.53 0.75
CA SER A 42 21.39 -16.88 0.39
C SER A 42 20.21 -17.61 -0.26
N SER A 43 20.43 -18.21 -1.44
CA SER A 43 19.37 -18.88 -2.22
C SER A 43 18.96 -20.24 -1.64
N ASP A 44 19.58 -20.66 -0.53
CA ASP A 44 19.46 -21.99 0.04
C ASP A 44 18.19 -22.10 0.90
N GLY A 45 17.04 -21.97 0.25
CA GLY A 45 15.73 -22.42 0.73
C GLY A 45 15.10 -21.70 1.92
N ASP A 46 15.78 -20.72 2.51
CA ASP A 46 15.29 -20.03 3.69
C ASP A 46 15.04 -18.54 3.42
N ASP A 47 13.75 -18.20 3.22
CA ASP A 47 13.29 -16.81 3.12
C ASP A 47 13.39 -16.07 4.47
N ASP A 48 13.85 -16.73 5.54
CA ASP A 48 13.99 -16.17 6.88
C ASP A 48 14.85 -14.90 6.90
N ASP A 49 15.91 -14.81 6.09
CA ASP A 49 16.74 -13.60 6.02
C ASP A 49 15.97 -12.40 5.42
N VAL A 50 15.13 -12.66 4.41
CA VAL A 50 14.29 -11.64 3.77
C VAL A 50 13.19 -11.21 4.73
N GLN A 51 12.52 -12.17 5.36
CA GLN A 51 11.47 -11.90 6.35
C GLN A 51 12.02 -11.10 7.53
N HIS A 52 13.20 -11.47 8.03
CA HIS A 52 13.87 -10.79 9.12
C HIS A 52 14.17 -9.32 8.77
N GLU A 53 14.72 -9.06 7.58
CA GLU A 53 15.03 -7.69 7.14
C GLU A 53 13.79 -6.84 6.90
N VAL A 54 12.73 -7.41 6.33
CA VAL A 54 11.44 -6.71 6.15
C VAL A 54 10.82 -6.38 7.52
N LEU A 55 10.83 -7.32 8.47
CA LEU A 55 10.32 -7.10 9.83
C LEU A 55 11.12 -6.03 10.57
N LEU A 56 12.45 -6.04 10.46
CA LEU A 56 13.30 -5.00 11.03
C LEU A 56 13.00 -3.63 10.42
N TRP A 57 12.83 -3.56 9.10
CA TRP A 57 12.49 -2.31 8.43
C TRP A 57 11.13 -1.76 8.86
N MET A 58 10.10 -2.61 8.93
CA MET A 58 8.76 -2.23 9.40
C MET A 58 8.79 -1.69 10.84
N LYS A 59 9.53 -2.37 11.74
CA LYS A 59 9.65 -1.94 13.15
C LYS A 59 10.38 -0.61 13.33
N GLN A 60 11.24 -0.25 12.37
CA GLN A 60 12.00 0.99 12.41
C GLN A 60 11.22 2.20 11.91
N GLN A 61 10.10 2.00 11.22
CA GLN A 61 9.25 3.10 10.76
C GLN A 61 8.59 3.80 11.95
N SER A 62 8.53 5.13 11.89
CA SER A 62 7.89 5.92 12.93
C SER A 62 6.36 5.84 12.85
N LYS A 63 5.65 6.19 13.93
CA LYS A 63 4.18 6.22 13.91
C LYS A 63 3.65 7.23 12.90
N GLU A 64 4.38 8.32 12.72
CA GLU A 64 4.09 9.39 11.77
C GLU A 64 4.22 8.92 10.33
N PHE A 65 5.15 7.99 10.01
CA PHE A 65 5.24 7.38 8.68
C PHE A 65 3.93 6.64 8.33
N TYR A 66 3.41 5.84 9.26
CA TYR A 66 2.13 5.15 9.08
C TYR A 66 0.95 6.12 9.04
N ALA A 67 0.94 7.15 9.90
CA ALA A 67 -0.10 8.17 9.90
C ALA A 67 -0.12 8.99 8.60
N ALA A 68 1.04 9.35 8.07
CA ALA A 68 1.20 10.04 6.80
C ALA A 68 0.73 9.16 5.63
N GLY A 69 1.04 7.85 5.66
CA GLY A 69 0.51 6.89 4.69
C GLY A 69 -1.02 6.83 4.71
N CYS A 70 -1.63 6.74 5.89
CA CYS A 70 -3.09 6.76 6.04
C CYS A 70 -3.71 8.09 5.58
N GLY A 71 -3.08 9.22 5.88
CA GLY A 71 -3.54 10.54 5.44
C GLY A 71 -3.49 10.71 3.92
N ALA A 72 -2.40 10.26 3.29
CA ALA A 72 -2.24 10.30 1.83
C ALA A 72 -3.28 9.45 1.07
N LEU A 73 -3.87 8.44 1.73
CA LEU A 73 -4.94 7.64 1.14
C LEU A 73 -6.24 8.45 0.97
N ILE A 74 -6.54 9.37 1.89
CA ILE A 74 -7.71 10.25 1.83
C ILE A 74 -7.57 11.23 0.66
N GLU A 75 -6.39 11.84 0.52
CA GLU A 75 -6.09 12.77 -0.57
C GLU A 75 -6.11 12.09 -1.95
N ARG A 76 -5.54 10.88 -2.06
CA ARG A 76 -5.61 10.10 -3.31
C ARG A 76 -7.02 9.68 -3.66
N TRP A 77 -7.84 9.35 -2.67
CA TRP A 77 -9.24 9.03 -2.90
C TRP A 77 -10.00 10.21 -3.51
N ASP A 78 -9.82 11.40 -2.94
CA ASP A 78 -10.42 12.64 -3.47
C ASP A 78 -9.97 12.88 -4.92
N LYS A 79 -8.67 12.76 -5.16
CA LYS A 79 -8.08 12.93 -6.49
C LYS A 79 -8.61 11.92 -7.51
N CYS A 80 -8.68 10.62 -7.15
CA CYS A 80 -9.25 9.55 -7.98
C CYS A 80 -10.73 9.80 -8.31
N SER A 81 -11.51 10.25 -7.32
CA SER A 81 -12.91 10.62 -7.52
C SER A 81 -13.07 11.77 -8.51
N ASN A 82 -12.16 12.74 -8.49
CA ASN A 82 -12.22 13.93 -9.34
C ASN A 82 -11.82 13.67 -10.81
N ILE A 83 -11.16 12.55 -11.10
CA ILE A 83 -10.74 12.18 -12.47
C ILE A 83 -11.49 10.95 -13.02
N GLY A 84 -12.58 10.53 -12.38
CA GLY A 84 -13.38 9.40 -12.83
C GLY A 84 -12.66 8.05 -12.76
N GLY A 85 -11.66 7.91 -11.90
CA GLY A 85 -10.91 6.66 -11.72
C GLY A 85 -9.75 6.42 -12.68
N ASP A 86 -9.33 7.42 -13.47
CA ASP A 86 -8.13 7.31 -14.30
C ASP A 86 -6.84 7.27 -13.45
N TYR A 87 -5.70 6.89 -14.02
CA TYR A 87 -4.43 6.87 -13.29
C TYR A 87 -3.84 8.28 -13.19
N VAL A 88 -3.53 8.72 -11.97
CA VAL A 88 -3.11 10.09 -11.66
C VAL A 88 -1.62 10.35 -11.91
N GLU A 89 -0.76 9.34 -11.84
CA GLU A 89 0.69 9.55 -11.71
C GLU A 89 1.43 9.40 -13.06
N LYS A 90 2.52 10.16 -13.20
CA LYS A 90 3.54 10.06 -14.26
C LYS A 90 4.85 9.61 -13.61
#